data_AF-A0A2H3K8G2-F1
#
_entry.id   AF-A0A2H3K8G2-F1
#
_cell.length_a   1.000
_cell.length_b   1.000
_cell.length_c   1.000
_cell.angle_alpha   90.00
_cell.angle_beta   90.00
_cell.angle_gamma   90.00
#
_symmetry.space_group_name_H-M   'P 1'
#
loop_
_entity.id
_entity.type
_entity.pdbx_description
1 polymer ?
#
loop_
_entity_poly.entity_id
_entity_poly.type
_entity_poly.pdbx_seq_one_letter_code
_entity_poly.pdbx_strand_id
1 'polypeptide(L)'
;MAKNEQRKNFNIADPLIQLDKIINQQTKYKLGEKGYSFYDIKNLKPVFAFDYLSLSGTELCFNSNNLDTKDYIGLLEGLKKISAISYNELKNIPNYRFHSIDFSDKRVSISRKIFKQILTFKDNLLKDEELPNLYQFDLQYVQEARACGFLYKGVFYLVWYDRHHKIYPRV
;
A
#
# COMPACT_ATOMS: atom_id res chain seq x y z
N MET A 1 30.47 -56.02 -1.15
CA MET A 1 30.24 -54.88 -2.07
C MET A 1 28.92 -54.23 -1.68
N ALA A 2 28.96 -53.10 -0.95
CA ALA A 2 27.75 -52.35 -0.60
C ALA A 2 27.35 -51.44 -1.76
N LYS A 3 26.12 -51.56 -2.25
CA LYS A 3 25.57 -50.70 -3.30
C LYS A 3 25.31 -49.31 -2.70
N ASN A 4 25.99 -48.30 -3.22
CA ASN A 4 25.68 -46.90 -2.95
C ASN A 4 24.31 -46.58 -3.55
N GLU A 5 23.29 -46.43 -2.71
CA GLU A 5 22.00 -45.90 -3.13
C GLU A 5 22.15 -44.40 -3.45
N GLN A 6 21.88 -44.04 -4.71
CA GLN A 6 21.85 -42.64 -5.14
C GLN A 6 20.75 -41.91 -4.38
N ARG A 7 21.14 -40.90 -3.58
CA ARG A 7 20.20 -39.99 -2.93
C ARG A 7 19.34 -39.33 -4.01
N LYS A 8 18.03 -39.60 -3.99
CA LYS A 8 17.05 -38.89 -4.81
C LYS A 8 17.09 -37.40 -4.43
N ASN A 9 17.67 -36.59 -5.29
CA ASN A 9 17.55 -35.14 -5.17
C ASN A 9 16.13 -34.74 -5.54
N PHE A 10 15.34 -34.38 -4.54
CA PHE A 10 14.04 -33.77 -4.76
C PHE A 10 14.25 -32.37 -5.31
N ASN A 11 13.72 -32.10 -6.50
CA ASN A 11 13.76 -30.78 -7.10
C ASN A 11 12.66 -29.93 -6.45
N ILE A 12 12.92 -29.46 -5.23
CA ILE A 12 12.01 -28.58 -4.50
C ILE A 12 12.17 -27.19 -5.12
N ALA A 13 11.15 -26.72 -5.83
CA ALA A 13 11.19 -25.38 -6.39
C ALA A 13 11.19 -24.35 -5.25
N ASP A 14 11.95 -23.27 -5.45
CA ASP A 14 12.10 -22.20 -4.45
C ASP A 14 10.71 -21.69 -4.01
N PRO A 15 10.38 -21.78 -2.71
CA PRO A 15 9.11 -21.30 -2.16
C PRO A 15 8.81 -19.85 -2.52
N LEU A 16 9.83 -19.00 -2.62
CA LEU A 16 9.67 -17.59 -2.99
C LEU A 16 9.20 -17.44 -4.43
N ILE A 17 9.69 -18.27 -5.35
CA ILE A 17 9.27 -18.26 -6.76
C ILE A 17 7.81 -18.70 -6.89
N GLN A 18 7.40 -19.70 -6.10
CA GLN A 18 5.99 -20.13 -6.07
C GLN A 18 5.08 -19.05 -5.52
N LEU A 19 5.46 -18.42 -4.41
CA LEU A 19 4.72 -17.33 -3.76
C LEU A 19 4.53 -16.14 -4.71
N ASP A 20 5.60 -15.76 -5.40
CA ASP A 20 5.60 -14.63 -6.34
C ASP A 20 4.75 -14.92 -7.59
N LYS A 21 4.69 -16.19 -8.04
CA LYS A 21 3.78 -16.61 -9.12
C LYS A 21 2.32 -16.55 -8.68
N ILE A 22 2.02 -16.98 -7.46
CA ILE A 22 0.66 -16.90 -6.88
C ILE A 22 0.23 -15.45 -6.73
N ILE A 23 1.10 -14.59 -6.17
CA ILE A 23 0.85 -13.15 -6.08
C ILE A 23 0.60 -12.58 -7.47
N ASN A 24 1.50 -12.76 -8.45
CA ASN A 24 1.31 -12.19 -9.79
C ASN A 24 0.06 -12.69 -10.53
N GLN A 25 -0.45 -13.88 -10.19
CA GLN A 25 -1.71 -14.40 -10.72
C GLN A 25 -2.93 -13.85 -10.00
N GLN A 26 -2.79 -13.44 -8.73
CA GLN A 26 -3.86 -12.94 -7.87
C GLN A 26 -3.89 -11.41 -7.77
N THR A 27 -2.79 -10.72 -8.08
CA THR A 27 -2.66 -9.27 -7.96
C THR A 27 -3.33 -8.57 -9.14
N LYS A 28 -4.20 -7.61 -8.81
CA LYS A 28 -4.88 -6.76 -9.81
C LYS A 28 -3.93 -5.76 -10.45
N TYR A 29 -2.98 -5.23 -9.67
CA TYR A 29 -1.88 -4.39 -10.13
C TYR A 29 -0.84 -5.22 -10.89
N LYS A 30 -0.53 -4.78 -12.11
CA LYS A 30 0.56 -5.33 -12.91
C LYS A 30 1.83 -4.51 -12.66
N LEU A 31 2.86 -5.16 -12.13
CA LEU A 31 4.16 -4.52 -11.88
C LEU A 31 4.71 -3.88 -13.18
N GLY A 32 5.25 -2.66 -13.07
CA GLY A 32 5.76 -1.90 -14.21
C GLY A 32 4.72 -1.09 -14.98
N GLU A 33 3.42 -1.31 -14.76
CA GLU A 33 2.39 -0.44 -15.35
C GLU A 33 2.18 0.80 -14.48
N LYS A 34 2.38 1.99 -15.07
CA LYS A 34 2.09 3.23 -14.37
C LYS A 34 0.59 3.33 -14.05
N GLY A 35 0.30 3.79 -12.83
CA GLY A 35 -1.05 4.16 -12.42
C GLY A 35 -1.57 5.39 -13.17
N TYR A 36 -2.82 5.75 -12.87
CA TYR A 36 -3.42 6.96 -13.41
C TYR A 36 -2.79 8.21 -12.78
N SER A 37 -2.63 9.26 -13.58
CA SER A 37 -2.25 10.57 -13.05
C SER A 37 -3.42 11.20 -12.30
N PHE A 38 -3.15 12.23 -11.49
CA PHE A 38 -4.22 13.02 -10.86
C PHE A 38 -5.19 13.59 -11.89
N TYR A 39 -4.70 14.04 -13.04
CA TYR A 39 -5.54 14.65 -14.09
C TYR A 39 -6.58 13.68 -14.64
N ASP A 40 -6.24 12.39 -14.72
CA ASP A 40 -7.11 11.35 -15.25
C ASP A 40 -8.25 11.01 -14.28
N ILE A 41 -8.02 11.18 -12.97
CA ILE A 41 -8.96 10.76 -11.92
C ILE A 41 -9.65 11.92 -11.22
N LYS A 42 -9.28 13.17 -11.51
CA LYS A 42 -9.71 14.34 -10.72
C LYS A 42 -11.23 14.43 -10.51
N ASN A 43 -12.03 13.99 -11.48
CA ASN A 43 -13.50 14.03 -11.40
C ASN A 43 -14.13 12.74 -10.86
N LEU A 44 -13.33 11.71 -10.59
CA LEU A 44 -13.79 10.45 -10.02
C LEU A 44 -13.89 10.56 -8.51
N LYS A 45 -14.73 9.71 -7.94
CA LYS A 45 -14.78 9.48 -6.49
C LYS A 45 -13.92 8.27 -6.13
N PRO A 46 -13.16 8.31 -5.02
CA PRO A 46 -12.33 7.19 -4.62
C PRO A 46 -13.14 5.92 -4.38
N VAL A 47 -12.70 4.82 -5.00
CA VAL A 47 -13.13 3.46 -4.67
C VAL A 47 -11.97 2.76 -3.98
N PHE A 48 -12.17 2.27 -2.76
CA PHE A 48 -11.11 1.69 -1.96
C PHE A 48 -11.07 0.17 -2.07
N ALA A 49 -9.86 -0.39 -2.18
CA ALA A 49 -9.62 -1.83 -2.14
C ALA A 49 -8.52 -2.16 -1.12
N PHE A 50 -8.68 -3.30 -0.45
CA PHE A 50 -7.79 -3.78 0.62
C PHE A 50 -6.92 -4.95 0.14
N ASP A 51 -6.61 -5.01 -1.16
CA ASP A 51 -5.93 -6.17 -1.76
C ASP A 51 -4.41 -6.19 -1.48
N TYR A 52 -3.83 -5.08 -1.02
CA TYR A 52 -2.38 -4.88 -0.85
C TYR A 52 -2.00 -4.42 0.56
N LEU A 53 -2.76 -4.84 1.57
CA LEU A 53 -2.50 -4.41 2.94
C LEU A 53 -1.15 -4.94 3.43
N SER A 54 -0.36 -4.05 4.03
CA SER A 54 0.71 -4.49 4.92
C SER A 54 0.06 -5.15 6.14
N LEU A 55 0.26 -6.47 6.30
CA LEU A 55 -0.23 -7.28 7.42
C LEU A 55 0.90 -7.74 8.36
N SER A 56 2.14 -7.29 8.14
CA SER A 56 3.24 -7.57 9.06
C SER A 56 3.17 -6.57 10.21
N GLY A 57 3.08 -7.06 11.47
CA GLY A 57 2.84 -6.37 12.75
C GLY A 57 3.74 -5.16 13.08
N THR A 58 3.84 -4.24 12.14
CA THR A 58 4.52 -2.95 12.18
C THR A 58 3.53 -1.89 12.66
N GLU A 59 3.97 -0.65 12.80
CA GLU A 59 3.06 0.43 13.23
C GLU A 59 2.18 0.98 12.08
N LEU A 60 2.43 0.55 10.83
CA LEU A 60 1.71 1.00 9.63
C LEU A 60 0.74 -0.07 9.07
N CYS A 61 0.69 -1.24 9.70
CA CYS A 61 -0.17 -2.33 9.29
C CYS A 61 -1.56 -2.23 9.91
N PHE A 62 -2.53 -2.81 9.21
CA PHE A 62 -3.93 -2.85 9.65
C PHE A 62 -4.19 -3.91 10.73
N ASN A 63 -3.17 -4.60 11.20
CA ASN A 63 -3.26 -5.57 12.30
C ASN A 63 -2.23 -5.27 13.38
N SER A 64 -1.83 -4.00 13.52
CA SER A 64 -0.89 -3.58 14.55
C SER A 64 -1.50 -3.76 15.93
N ASN A 65 -0.71 -4.21 16.90
CA ASN A 65 -1.15 -4.37 18.29
C ASN A 65 -1.46 -3.02 18.98
N ASN A 66 -1.09 -1.91 18.35
CA ASN A 66 -1.35 -0.55 18.82
C ASN A 66 -2.70 0.01 18.35
N LEU A 67 -3.46 -0.76 17.56
CA LEU A 67 -4.78 -0.36 17.06
C LEU A 67 -5.89 -0.99 17.88
N ASP A 68 -6.91 -0.20 18.20
CA ASP A 68 -8.12 -0.66 18.87
C ASP A 68 -9.34 -0.64 17.93
N THR A 69 -10.49 -1.12 18.43
CA THR A 69 -11.75 -1.13 17.67
C THR A 69 -12.18 0.25 17.18
N LYS A 70 -11.90 1.32 17.94
CA LYS A 70 -12.26 2.69 17.54
C LYS A 70 -11.42 3.15 16.36
N ASP A 71 -10.14 2.77 16.32
CA ASP A 71 -9.26 3.09 15.19
C ASP A 71 -9.79 2.51 13.88
N TYR A 72 -10.26 1.25 13.89
CA TYR A 72 -10.88 0.62 12.72
C TYR A 72 -12.21 1.26 12.32
N ILE A 73 -13.07 1.58 13.28
CA ILE A 73 -14.33 2.29 13.01
C ILE A 73 -14.00 3.64 12.36
N GLY A 74 -13.06 4.40 12.93
CA GLY A 74 -12.69 5.71 12.42
C GLY A 74 -12.06 5.64 11.03
N LEU A 75 -11.31 4.57 10.72
CA LEU A 75 -10.76 4.31 9.39
C LEU A 75 -11.90 4.10 8.39
N LEU A 76 -12.84 3.21 8.69
CA LEU A 76 -13.95 2.89 7.79
C LEU A 76 -14.90 4.07 7.59
N GLU A 77 -15.24 4.79 8.66
CA GLU A 77 -16.04 6.02 8.57
C GLU A 77 -15.31 7.10 7.76
N GLY A 78 -13.99 7.20 7.93
CA GLY A 78 -13.14 8.07 7.14
C GLY A 78 -13.24 7.75 5.65
N LEU A 79 -12.87 6.52 5.28
CA LEU A 79 -12.92 6.07 3.89
C LEU A 79 -14.32 6.22 3.28
N LYS A 80 -15.39 5.93 4.03
CA LYS A 80 -16.78 6.15 3.60
C LYS A 80 -17.04 7.61 3.26
N LYS A 81 -16.65 8.56 4.13
CA LYS A 81 -16.83 10.00 3.87
C LYS A 81 -16.02 10.45 2.65
N ILE A 82 -14.76 10.04 2.54
CA ILE A 82 -13.92 10.36 1.38
C ILE A 82 -14.51 9.81 0.07
N SER A 83 -15.07 8.60 0.09
CA SER A 83 -15.66 7.96 -1.10
C SER A 83 -16.86 8.72 -1.68
N ALA A 84 -17.44 9.66 -0.93
CA ALA A 84 -18.54 10.49 -1.40
C ALA A 84 -18.07 11.73 -2.19
N ILE A 85 -16.78 12.06 -2.14
CA ILE A 85 -16.18 13.31 -2.60
C ILE A 85 -15.21 13.00 -3.75
N SER A 86 -15.14 13.84 -4.79
CA SER A 86 -14.20 13.64 -5.89
C SER A 86 -12.76 13.95 -5.52
N TYR A 87 -11.79 13.40 -6.24
CA TYR A 87 -10.36 13.70 -6.05
C TYR A 87 -10.03 15.20 -6.15
N ASN A 88 -10.68 15.93 -7.06
CA ASN A 88 -10.48 17.36 -7.21
C ASN A 88 -11.00 18.15 -6.01
N GLU A 89 -12.16 17.78 -5.47
CA GLU A 89 -12.68 18.37 -4.24
C GLU A 89 -11.77 18.04 -3.05
N LEU A 90 -11.36 16.77 -2.88
CA LEU A 90 -10.48 16.33 -1.80
C LEU A 90 -9.12 17.04 -1.78
N LYS A 91 -8.61 17.43 -2.95
CA LYS A 91 -7.39 18.23 -3.06
C LYS A 91 -7.57 19.67 -2.53
N ASN A 92 -8.77 20.22 -2.64
CA ASN A 92 -9.06 21.62 -2.32
C ASN A 92 -9.71 21.82 -0.95
N ILE A 93 -10.33 20.79 -0.37
CA ILE A 93 -10.96 20.89 0.95
C ILE A 93 -9.86 20.81 2.03
N PRO A 94 -9.76 21.83 2.92
CA PRO A 94 -8.88 21.77 4.08
C PRO A 94 -9.16 20.50 4.90
N ASN A 95 -8.10 19.88 5.43
CA ASN A 95 -8.15 18.68 6.31
C ASN A 95 -8.42 17.33 5.62
N TYR A 96 -8.64 17.26 4.30
CA TYR A 96 -8.66 15.98 3.57
C TYR A 96 -7.30 15.64 2.91
N ARG A 97 -6.49 16.67 2.62
CA ARG A 97 -5.11 16.63 2.08
C ARG A 97 -4.79 15.35 1.30
N PHE A 98 -5.34 15.26 0.09
CA PHE A 98 -4.96 14.23 -0.87
C PHE A 98 -3.71 14.66 -1.65
N HIS A 99 -2.57 14.03 -1.37
CA HIS A 99 -1.32 14.28 -2.09
C HIS A 99 -0.45 13.04 -2.21
N SER A 100 0.52 13.09 -3.12
CA SER A 100 1.55 12.05 -3.25
C SER A 100 2.54 12.11 -2.08
N ILE A 101 2.98 10.95 -1.59
CA ILE A 101 4.10 10.84 -0.65
C ILE A 101 5.40 11.00 -1.44
N ASP A 102 6.20 11.98 -1.05
CA ASP A 102 7.52 12.22 -1.64
C ASP A 102 8.61 11.53 -0.82
N PHE A 103 9.08 10.38 -1.29
CA PHE A 103 10.17 9.63 -0.65
C PHE A 103 11.52 10.38 -0.63
N SER A 104 11.67 11.49 -1.36
CA SER A 104 12.87 12.34 -1.29
C SER A 104 12.81 13.41 -0.20
N ASP A 105 11.63 13.63 0.40
CA ASP A 105 11.46 14.54 1.52
C ASP A 105 12.12 13.96 2.78
N LYS A 106 13.03 14.72 3.40
CA LYS A 106 13.77 14.33 4.62
C LYS A 106 12.87 14.05 5.82
N ARG A 107 11.61 14.49 5.81
CA ARG A 107 10.62 14.23 6.86
C ARG A 107 9.93 12.88 6.70
N VAL A 108 10.04 12.24 5.53
CA VAL A 108 9.45 10.91 5.31
C VAL A 108 10.33 9.86 5.99
N SER A 109 9.76 9.18 6.98
CA SER A 109 10.50 8.18 7.77
C SER A 109 10.55 6.79 7.12
N ILE A 110 9.69 6.55 6.13
CA ILE A 110 9.58 5.26 5.45
C ILE A 110 10.43 5.23 4.19
N SER A 111 11.08 4.10 3.94
CA SER A 111 11.83 3.92 2.69
C SER A 111 10.94 3.38 1.58
N ARG A 112 11.27 3.74 0.33
CA ARG A 112 10.63 3.22 -0.87
C ARG A 112 10.72 1.69 -0.97
N LYS A 113 11.77 1.08 -0.40
CA LYS A 113 11.93 -0.38 -0.31
C LYS A 113 10.76 -1.05 0.40
N ILE A 114 10.27 -0.48 1.50
CA ILE A 114 9.13 -1.03 2.26
C ILE A 114 7.87 -1.02 1.38
N PHE A 115 7.69 0.01 0.56
CA PHE A 115 6.57 0.05 -0.40
C PHE A 115 6.70 -1.04 -1.47
N LYS A 116 7.90 -1.28 -2.02
CA LYS A 116 8.14 -2.36 -3.00
C LYS A 116 7.77 -3.73 -2.45
N GLN A 117 8.12 -4.00 -1.19
CA GLN A 117 7.87 -5.27 -0.53
C GLN A 117 6.37 -5.60 -0.38
N ILE A 118 5.50 -4.59 -0.44
CA ILE A 118 4.05 -4.78 -0.44
C ILE A 118 3.55 -5.25 -1.82
N LEU A 119 4.21 -4.81 -2.88
CA LEU A 119 3.81 -5.11 -4.25
C LEU A 119 4.40 -6.43 -4.76
N THR A 120 5.58 -6.82 -4.28
CA THR A 120 6.29 -8.03 -4.73
C THR A 120 7.34 -8.51 -3.73
N PHE A 121 7.64 -9.82 -3.73
CA PHE A 121 8.77 -10.40 -3.01
C PHE A 121 10.11 -10.25 -3.72
N LYS A 122 10.10 -9.78 -4.98
CA LYS A 122 11.30 -9.46 -5.76
C LYS A 122 11.50 -7.95 -5.82
N ASP A 123 11.44 -7.29 -4.66
CA ASP A 123 11.58 -5.85 -4.53
C ASP A 123 12.90 -5.32 -5.11
N ASN A 124 13.93 -6.17 -5.13
CA ASN A 124 15.23 -5.89 -5.73
C ASN A 124 15.22 -5.81 -7.27
N LEU A 125 14.23 -6.42 -7.94
CA LEU A 125 14.13 -6.41 -9.41
C LEU A 125 13.30 -5.24 -9.95
N LEU A 126 12.45 -4.65 -9.10
CA LEU A 126 11.56 -3.57 -9.50
C LEU A 126 12.31 -2.22 -9.42
N LYS A 127 12.38 -1.50 -10.54
CA LYS A 127 12.97 -0.15 -10.56
C LYS A 127 12.03 0.85 -9.91
N ASP A 128 12.58 1.96 -9.44
CA ASP A 128 11.76 2.98 -8.78
C ASP A 128 10.78 3.66 -9.74
N GLU A 129 11.14 3.76 -11.02
CA GLU A 129 10.29 4.34 -12.07
C GLU A 129 9.07 3.46 -12.44
N GLU A 130 9.13 2.17 -12.08
CA GLU A 130 8.10 1.15 -12.33
C GLU A 130 7.05 1.08 -11.21
N LEU A 131 7.26 1.87 -10.15
CA LEU A 131 6.33 1.95 -9.04
C LEU A 131 5.17 2.90 -9.34
N PRO A 132 3.97 2.58 -8.88
CA PRO A 132 2.88 3.53 -8.92
C PRO A 132 3.17 4.64 -7.91
N ASN A 133 2.59 5.82 -8.14
CA ASN A 133 2.68 6.90 -7.16
C ASN A 133 1.95 6.48 -5.88
N LEU A 134 2.64 6.59 -4.74
CA LEU A 134 2.03 6.43 -3.44
C LEU A 134 1.36 7.75 -3.05
N TYR A 135 0.12 7.68 -2.60
CA TYR A 135 -0.68 8.79 -2.15
C TYR A 135 -1.13 8.58 -0.70
N GLN A 136 -1.51 9.68 -0.05
CA GLN A 136 -2.16 9.66 1.25
C GLN A 136 -3.44 10.48 1.27
N PHE A 137 -4.38 10.07 2.10
CA PHE A 137 -5.52 10.84 2.55
C PHE A 137 -5.39 11.14 4.04
N ASP A 138 -5.69 12.36 4.45
CA ASP A 138 -5.93 12.66 5.87
C ASP A 138 -7.34 12.19 6.25
N LEU A 139 -7.47 11.54 7.41
CA LEU A 139 -8.74 11.08 7.99
C LEU A 139 -9.21 11.96 9.16
N GLN A 140 -8.58 13.13 9.34
CA GLN A 140 -8.64 13.99 10.52
C GLN A 140 -10.07 14.40 10.95
N TYR A 141 -11.01 14.42 10.02
CA TYR A 141 -12.42 14.75 10.27
C TYR A 141 -13.21 13.63 10.99
N VAL A 142 -12.61 12.45 11.20
CA VAL A 142 -13.11 11.41 12.10
C VAL A 142 -12.09 11.15 13.20
N GLN A 143 -10.83 10.99 12.82
CA GLN A 143 -9.73 10.75 13.75
C GLN A 143 -8.41 11.19 13.14
N GLU A 144 -7.46 11.59 13.98
CA GLU A 144 -6.12 11.94 13.51
C GLU A 144 -5.37 10.68 13.02
N ALA A 145 -5.54 10.37 11.75
CA ALA A 145 -4.89 9.26 11.07
C ALA A 145 -4.77 9.55 9.57
N ARG A 146 -4.01 8.73 8.86
CA ARG A 146 -3.94 8.77 7.39
C ARG A 146 -4.12 7.39 6.79
N ALA A 147 -4.73 7.35 5.61
CA ALA A 147 -4.80 6.15 4.79
C ALA A 147 -3.88 6.34 3.59
N CYS A 148 -2.98 5.40 3.36
CA CYS A 148 -2.01 5.46 2.26
C CYS A 148 -2.25 4.33 1.28
N GLY A 149 -1.97 4.60 0.01
CA GLY A 149 -2.25 3.67 -1.07
C GLY A 149 -1.88 4.23 -2.42
N PHE A 150 -2.16 3.47 -3.46
CA PHE A 150 -1.85 3.87 -4.83
C PHE A 150 -3.06 3.69 -5.74
N LEU A 151 -3.05 4.43 -6.84
CA LEU A 151 -4.14 4.45 -7.81
C LEU A 151 -3.83 3.58 -9.01
N TYR A 152 -4.72 2.64 -9.29
CA TYR A 152 -4.63 1.79 -10.46
C TYR A 152 -6.03 1.43 -10.97
N LYS A 153 -6.29 1.65 -12.26
CA LYS A 153 -7.61 1.36 -12.89
C LYS A 153 -8.80 1.99 -12.16
N GLY A 154 -8.63 3.24 -11.71
CA GLY A 154 -9.66 4.00 -11.00
C GLY A 154 -9.94 3.53 -9.56
N VAL A 155 -9.20 2.53 -9.08
CA VAL A 155 -9.31 2.00 -7.71
C VAL A 155 -8.10 2.47 -6.90
N PHE A 156 -8.36 2.90 -5.67
CA PHE A 156 -7.37 3.24 -4.67
C PHE A 156 -7.07 2.01 -3.81
N TYR A 157 -5.92 1.39 -4.05
CA TYR A 157 -5.48 0.22 -3.29
C TYR A 157 -4.78 0.69 -2.01
N LEU A 158 -5.40 0.41 -0.87
CA LEU A 158 -4.85 0.71 0.45
C LEU A 158 -3.66 -0.20 0.74
N VAL A 159 -2.60 0.39 1.27
CA VAL A 159 -1.37 -0.32 1.65
C VAL A 159 -1.01 -0.12 3.11
N TRP A 160 -1.23 1.09 3.65
CA TRP A 160 -0.93 1.42 5.05
C TRP A 160 -2.01 2.24 5.71
N TYR A 161 -2.08 2.08 7.02
CA TYR A 161 -2.85 2.93 7.91
C TYR A 161 -1.90 3.61 8.90
N ASP A 162 -1.71 4.91 8.71
CA ASP A 162 -0.76 5.72 9.47
C ASP A 162 -1.48 6.43 10.62
N ARG A 163 -1.84 5.66 11.65
CA ARG A 163 -2.58 6.15 12.82
C ARG A 163 -1.75 7.12 13.68
N HIS A 164 -0.47 6.83 13.83
CA HIS A 164 0.44 7.59 14.70
C HIS A 164 1.36 8.55 13.94
N HIS A 165 1.00 8.89 12.70
CA HIS A 165 1.74 9.86 11.88
C HIS A 165 3.22 9.49 11.69
N LYS A 166 3.53 8.19 11.58
CA LYS A 166 4.90 7.70 11.41
C LYS A 166 5.47 8.10 10.07
N ILE A 167 4.68 8.09 8.99
CA ILE A 167 5.18 8.39 7.63
C ILE A 167 5.72 9.82 7.57
N TYR A 168 4.94 10.78 8.06
CA TYR A 168 5.38 12.16 8.29
C TYR A 168 5.18 12.50 9.77
N PRO A 169 6.21 12.29 10.62
CA PRO A 169 6.18 12.62 12.03
C PRO A 169 5.86 14.09 12.26
N ARG A 170 5.03 14.36 13.27
CA ARG A 170 4.85 15.72 13.78
C ARG A 170 6.09 16.02 14.64
N VAL A 171 6.72 17.17 14.39
CA VAL A 171 7.80 17.71 15.22
C VAL A 171 7.21 18.22 16.53
#